data_AF-A0A521JXZ1-F1
#
_entry.id   AF-A0A521JXZ1-F1
#
_cell.length_a   1.000
_cell.length_b   1.000
_cell.length_c   1.000
_cell.angle_alpha   90.00
_cell.angle_beta   90.00
_cell.angle_gamma   90.00
#
_symmetry.space_group_name_H-M   'P 1'
#
loop_
_entity.id
_entity.type
_entity.pdbx_description
1 polymer ?
#
loop_
_entity_poly.entity_id
_entity_poly.type
_entity_poly.pdbx_seq_one_letter_code
_entity_poly.pdbx_strand_id
1 'polypeptide(L)'
;MKLYGEGLLLGTSERKGKEKLYRSVEVYLEGQEPGAMKLNIPEGSAGLLQTCQALKQKPVKVTVEVRPVPKLGMTFFDLMAVEPVR
;
A
#
# COMPACT_ATOMS: atom_id res chain seq x y z
N MET A 1 14.45 -1.86 0.69
CA MET A 1 14.54 -0.51 1.29
C MET A 1 13.18 -0.16 1.87
N LYS A 2 13.10 0.57 3.00
CA LYS A 2 11.82 1.04 3.54
C LYS A 2 11.67 2.53 3.34
N LEU A 3 10.47 2.95 2.92
CA LEU A 3 10.05 4.33 2.78
C LEU A 3 8.90 4.61 3.75
N TYR A 4 8.81 5.86 4.17
CA TYR A 4 7.75 6.36 5.03
C TYR A 4 7.05 7.50 4.29
N GLY A 5 5.73 7.52 4.31
CA GLY A 5 4.94 8.54 3.62
C GLY A 5 3.71 8.92 4.44
N GLU A 6 3.22 10.13 4.19
CA GLU A 6 1.97 10.64 4.72
C GLU A 6 1.03 10.95 3.55
N GLY A 7 -0.27 10.77 3.78
CA GLY A 7 -1.25 10.93 2.72
C GLY A 7 -2.67 10.56 3.12
N LEU A 8 -3.54 10.41 2.13
CA LEU A 8 -4.94 10.02 2.30
C LEU A 8 -5.18 8.60 1.78
N LEU A 9 -5.70 7.70 2.62
CA LEU A 9 -6.05 6.35 2.17
C LEU A 9 -7.35 6.39 1.35
N LEU A 10 -7.28 6.09 0.06
CA LEU A 10 -8.43 6.22 -0.84
C LEU A 10 -9.33 4.98 -0.82
N GLY A 11 -8.71 3.80 -0.82
CA GLY A 11 -9.44 2.54 -0.77
C GLY A 11 -8.56 1.31 -0.95
N THR A 12 -9.19 0.15 -0.96
CA THR A 12 -8.55 -1.15 -1.20
C THR A 12 -9.16 -1.82 -2.42
N SER A 13 -8.36 -2.54 -3.20
CA SER A 13 -8.84 -3.35 -4.32
C SER A 13 -8.32 -4.78 -4.22
N GLU A 14 -9.14 -5.73 -4.66
CA GLU A 14 -8.76 -7.13 -4.80
C GLU A 14 -8.85 -7.55 -6.27
N ARG A 15 -7.86 -8.31 -6.74
CA ARG A 15 -7.84 -8.91 -8.07
C ARG A 15 -7.55 -10.39 -7.95
N LYS A 16 -8.50 -11.23 -8.35
CA LYS A 16 -8.33 -12.68 -8.41
C LYS A 16 -7.49 -13.04 -9.64
N GLY A 17 -6.28 -13.56 -9.42
CA GLY A 17 -5.48 -14.21 -10.46
C GLY A 17 -5.83 -15.69 -10.60
N LYS A 18 -5.10 -16.40 -11.48
CA LYS A 18 -5.31 -17.84 -11.70
C LYS A 18 -5.05 -18.67 -10.44
N GLU A 19 -4.01 -18.34 -9.68
CA GLU A 19 -3.55 -19.14 -8.53
C GLU A 19 -3.64 -18.39 -7.20
N LYS A 20 -3.88 -17.06 -7.24
CA LYS A 20 -3.60 -16.18 -6.11
C LYS A 20 -4.53 -14.98 -6.08
N LEU A 21 -4.93 -14.53 -4.88
CA LEU A 21 -5.67 -13.30 -4.67
C LEU A 21 -4.68 -12.15 -4.43
N TYR A 22 -4.66 -11.18 -5.33
CA TYR A 22 -3.83 -10.00 -5.19
C TYR A 22 -4.61 -8.88 -4.52
N ARG A 23 -4.05 -8.30 -3.47
CA ARG A 23 -4.65 -7.19 -2.74
C ARG A 23 -3.74 -5.97 -2.82
N SER A 24 -4.35 -4.81 -2.84
CA SER A 24 -3.63 -3.54 -2.86
C SER A 24 -4.44 -2.44 -2.19
N VAL A 25 -3.74 -1.45 -1.66
CA VAL A 25 -4.31 -0.19 -1.20
C VAL A 25 -3.96 0.92 -2.18
N GLU A 26 -4.83 1.90 -2.32
CA GLU A 26 -4.56 3.14 -3.02
C GLU A 26 -4.44 4.26 -1.99
N VAL A 27 -3.33 4.99 -2.05
CA VAL A 27 -2.99 6.09 -1.12
C VAL A 27 -2.64 7.31 -1.95
N TYR A 28 -3.29 8.43 -1.71
CA TYR A 28 -2.85 9.71 -2.23
C TYR A 28 -1.70 10.21 -1.36
N LEU A 29 -0.48 10.25 -1.88
CA LEU A 29 0.68 10.71 -1.15
C LEU A 29 0.87 12.20 -1.34
N GLU A 30 1.14 12.90 -0.24
CA GLU A 30 1.58 14.29 -0.26
C GLU A 30 3.10 14.32 -0.47
N GLY A 31 3.60 15.28 -1.26
CA GLY A 31 5.03 15.36 -1.57
C GLY A 31 5.34 16.36 -2.68
N GLN A 32 6.57 16.30 -3.20
CA GLN A 32 7.01 17.16 -4.31
C GLN A 32 6.16 16.95 -5.56
N GLU A 33 5.82 15.68 -5.85
CA GLU A 33 4.88 15.28 -6.89
C GLU A 33 3.73 14.52 -6.23
N PRO A 34 2.67 15.22 -5.80
CA PRO A 34 1.56 14.59 -5.11
C PRO A 34 0.73 13.76 -6.08
N GLY A 35 0.26 12.59 -5.63
CA GLY A 35 -0.47 11.68 -6.51
C GLY A 35 -0.94 10.40 -5.83
N ALA A 36 -1.85 9.70 -6.51
CA ALA A 36 -2.31 8.39 -6.08
C ALA A 36 -1.26 7.32 -6.39
N MET A 37 -0.86 6.58 -5.38
CA MET A 37 0.05 5.44 -5.48
C MET A 37 -0.65 4.17 -5.04
N LYS A 38 -0.47 3.12 -5.84
CA LYS A 38 -0.98 1.78 -5.55
C LYS A 38 0.10 0.95 -4.87
N LEU A 39 -0.18 0.49 -3.65
CA LEU A 39 0.71 -0.33 -2.85
C LEU A 39 0.14 -1.74 -2.72
N ASN A 40 0.96 -2.77 -2.86
CA ASN A 40 0.52 -4.15 -2.65
C ASN A 40 0.31 -4.41 -1.16
N ILE A 41 -0.66 -5.26 -0.82
CA ILE A 41 -0.80 -5.81 0.52
C ILE A 41 -0.25 -7.25 0.44
N PRO A 42 0.92 -7.54 1.04
CA PRO A 42 1.48 -8.88 1.05
C PRO A 42 0.51 -9.90 1.65
N GLU A 43 0.59 -11.13 1.16
CA GLU A 43 -0.11 -12.22 1.81
C GLU A 43 0.50 -12.55 3.16
N GLY A 44 -0.34 -12.95 4.11
CA GLY A 44 0.10 -13.24 5.48
C GLY A 44 0.27 -12.00 6.36
N SER A 45 0.09 -10.79 5.83
CA SER A 45 0.01 -9.56 6.65
C SER A 45 -1.26 -9.58 7.50
N ALA A 46 -1.13 -10.09 8.72
CA ALA A 46 -2.25 -10.23 9.66
C ALA A 46 -2.92 -8.87 9.93
N GLY A 47 -4.22 -8.77 9.66
CA GLY A 47 -5.02 -7.58 9.97
C GLY A 47 -4.80 -6.37 9.05
N LEU A 48 -3.79 -6.36 8.17
CA LEU A 48 -3.41 -5.15 7.44
C LEU A 48 -4.49 -4.67 6.46
N LEU A 49 -5.19 -5.60 5.80
CA LEU A 49 -6.33 -5.27 4.94
C LEU A 49 -7.47 -4.63 5.75
N GLN A 50 -7.79 -5.21 6.89
CA GLN A 50 -8.85 -4.73 7.77
C GLN A 50 -8.52 -3.32 8.30
N THR A 51 -7.26 -3.08 8.68
CA THR A 51 -6.79 -1.75 9.07
C THR A 51 -6.94 -0.75 7.92
N CYS A 52 -6.54 -1.11 6.69
CA CYS A 52 -6.73 -0.24 5.53
C CYS A 52 -8.21 0.10 5.29
N GLN A 53 -9.10 -0.89 5.40
CA GLN A 53 -10.54 -0.68 5.22
C GLN A 53 -11.11 0.24 6.31
N ALA A 54 -10.69 0.09 7.57
CA ALA A 54 -11.10 0.94 8.69
C ALA A 54 -10.58 2.38 8.60
N LEU A 55 -9.48 2.59 7.86
CA LEU A 55 -8.84 3.88 7.63
C LEU A 55 -9.20 4.51 6.27
N LYS A 56 -10.18 3.95 5.55
CA LYS A 56 -10.65 4.51 4.27
C LYS A 56 -11.10 5.97 4.42
N GLN A 57 -10.63 6.81 3.50
CA GLN A 57 -10.84 8.26 3.45
C GLN A 57 -10.31 8.99 4.69
N LYS A 58 -9.29 8.46 5.35
CA LYS A 58 -8.62 9.12 6.49
C LYS A 58 -7.15 9.44 6.17
N PRO A 59 -6.61 10.52 6.75
CA PRO A 59 -5.18 10.78 6.73
C PRO A 59 -4.42 9.63 7.41
N VAL A 60 -3.36 9.16 6.77
CA VAL A 60 -2.56 8.02 7.22
C VAL A 60 -1.06 8.25 7.05
N LYS A 61 -0.29 7.65 7.95
CA LYS A 61 1.13 7.34 7.75
C LYS A 61 1.24 5.93 7.18
N VAL A 62 2.09 5.74 6.18
CA VAL A 62 2.36 4.43 5.58
C VAL A 62 3.83 4.09 5.66
N THR A 63 4.12 2.82 5.95
CA THR A 63 5.45 2.24 5.76
C THR A 63 5.42 1.34 4.54
N VAL A 64 6.31 1.61 3.57
CA VAL A 64 6.36 0.92 2.29
C VAL A 64 7.71 0.22 2.14
N GLU A 65 7.68 -1.07 1.85
CA GLU A 65 8.87 -1.79 1.39
C GLU A 65 8.99 -1.67 -0.13
N VAL A 66 10.16 -1.19 -0.57
CA VAL A 66 10.56 -1.16 -1.97
C VAL A 66 11.35 -2.43 -2.27
N ARG A 67 10.78 -3.29 -3.12
CA ARG A 67 11.37 -4.53 -3.61
C ARG A 67 11.68 -4.44 -5.11
N PRO A 68 12.93 -4.18 -5.49
CA PRO A 68 13.39 -4.43 -6.86
C PRO A 68 13.26 -5.92 -7.18
N VAL A 69 12.74 -6.25 -8.35
CA VAL A 69 12.69 -7.60 -8.90
C VAL A 69 13.44 -7.60 -10.23
N PRO A 70 14.78 -7.78 -10.20
CA PRO A 70 15.63 -7.61 -11.38
C PRO A 70 15.23 -8.50 -12.55
N LYS A 71 14.77 -9.73 -12.27
CA LYS A 71 14.33 -10.70 -13.29
C LYS A 71 13.13 -10.22 -14.11
N LEU A 72 12.32 -9.32 -13.56
CA LEU A 72 11.16 -8.74 -14.24
C LEU A 72 11.43 -7.30 -14.73
N GLY A 73 12.58 -6.72 -14.39
CA GLY A 73 12.84 -5.30 -14.62
C GLY A 73 11.86 -4.37 -13.91
N MET A 74 11.24 -4.84 -12.81
CA MET A 74 10.18 -4.14 -12.09
C MET A 74 10.59 -3.81 -10.66
N THR A 75 9.96 -2.79 -10.09
CA THR A 75 10.00 -2.50 -8.65
C THR A 75 8.59 -2.63 -8.09
N PHE A 76 8.45 -3.42 -7.03
CA PHE A 76 7.21 -3.56 -6.28
C PHE A 76 7.27 -2.70 -5.02
N PHE A 77 6.11 -2.16 -4.67
CA PHE A 77 5.91 -1.34 -3.47
C PHE A 77 4.89 -2.05 -2.60
N ASP A 78 5.33 -2.54 -1.46
CA ASP A 78 4.49 -3.31 -0.55
C ASP A 78 4.19 -2.48 0.70
N LEU A 79 2.91 -2.39 1.04
CA LEU A 79 2.49 -1.82 2.30
C LEU A 79 2.89 -2.76 3.44
N MET A 80 3.68 -2.24 4.37
CA MET A 80 4.11 -2.97 5.57
C MET A 80 3.30 -2.57 6.80
N ALA A 81 2.92 -1.30 6.90
CA ALA A 81 2.10 -0.77 7.99
C ALA A 81 1.33 0.47 7.52
N VAL A 82 0.17 0.70 8.15
CA VAL A 82 -0.64 1.91 7.99
C VAL A 82 -1.19 2.34 9.35
N GLU A 83 -1.08 3.62 9.64
CA GLU A 83 -1.50 4.21 10.92
C GLU A 83 -2.25 5.53 10.65
N PRO A 84 -3.29 5.88 11.42
CA PRO A 84 -3.93 7.19 11.27
C PRO A 84 -2.97 8.31 11.66
N VAL A 85 -2.99 9.41 10.92
CA VAL A 85 -2.39 10.68 11.38
C VAL A 85 -3.34 11.28 12.41
N ARG A 86 -2.81 11.72 13.56
CA ARG A 86 -3.58 12.38 14.62
C ARG A 86 -3.87 13.83 14.29
#